data_AF-A0AA37JDP5-F1
#
_entry.id   AF-A0AA37JDP5-F1
#
_cell.length_a   1.000
_cell.length_b   1.000
_cell.length_c   1.000
_cell.angle_alpha   90.00
_cell.angle_beta   90.00
_cell.angle_gamma   90.00
#
_symmetry.space_group_name_H-M   'P 1'
#
loop_
_entity.id
_entity.type
_entity.pdbx_description
1 polymer ?
#
loop_
_entity_poly.entity_id
_entity_poly.type
_entity_poly.pdbx_seq_one_letter_code
_entity_poly.pdbx_strand_id
1 'polypeptide(L)'
;MDCRFPKITQDGCDGSETQGFIANLWDGAAAGFKYFSCHGIKQVTVTTRGLGSGVIELLTAWDGKPVGEIPVTSSNEWKNHKADLTIPDGVHALYFRYRGKRNISFHSFTLKGSSPLTKHAALSYTADSTT
;
A
#
# COMPACT_ATOMS: atom_id res chain seq x y z
N MET A 1 -29.24 1.68 0.16
CA MET A 1 -28.18 1.49 1.17
C MET A 1 -27.56 2.85 1.44
N ASP A 2 -27.47 3.24 2.70
CA ASP A 2 -26.91 4.53 3.08
C ASP A 2 -25.36 4.46 3.07
N CYS A 3 -24.72 5.26 2.23
CA CYS A 3 -23.26 5.28 2.04
C CYS A 3 -22.58 6.27 2.99
N ARG A 4 -22.99 6.29 4.27
CA ARG A 4 -22.39 7.16 5.30
C ARG A 4 -21.09 6.63 5.90
N PHE A 5 -20.94 5.32 6.04
CA PHE A 5 -19.80 4.72 6.74
C PHE A 5 -18.99 3.79 5.84
N PRO A 6 -17.67 3.63 6.10
CA PRO A 6 -16.87 2.60 5.44
C PRO A 6 -17.45 1.21 5.68
N LYS A 7 -17.29 0.31 4.70
CA LYS A 7 -17.74 -1.09 4.80
C LYS A 7 -16.82 -2.02 4.03
N ILE A 8 -16.68 -3.24 4.53
CA ILE A 8 -16.06 -4.33 3.78
C ILE A 8 -17.13 -4.95 2.88
N THR A 9 -16.83 -5.10 1.60
CA THR A 9 -17.75 -5.60 0.57
C THR A 9 -16.96 -6.25 -0.56
N GLN A 10 -17.65 -6.90 -1.49
CA GLN A 10 -17.08 -7.42 -2.73
C GLN A 10 -17.98 -7.08 -3.91
N ASP A 11 -17.45 -7.20 -5.13
CA ASP A 11 -18.24 -7.13 -6.37
C ASP A 11 -18.76 -8.54 -6.72
N GLY A 12 -19.84 -8.66 -7.46
CA GLY A 12 -20.38 -9.95 -7.93
C GLY A 12 -21.58 -10.46 -7.15
N CYS A 13 -22.10 -11.61 -7.59
CA CYS A 13 -23.28 -12.26 -7.02
C CYS A 13 -22.91 -13.27 -5.92
N ASP A 14 -23.90 -13.73 -5.18
CA ASP A 14 -23.72 -14.82 -4.21
C ASP A 14 -23.06 -16.04 -4.87
N GLY A 15 -21.99 -16.54 -4.25
CA GLY A 15 -21.17 -17.63 -4.79
C GLY A 15 -20.03 -17.19 -5.71
N SER A 16 -19.87 -15.90 -6.00
CA SER A 16 -18.70 -15.39 -6.73
C SER A 16 -17.48 -15.33 -5.81
N GLU A 17 -16.36 -15.92 -6.24
CA GLU A 17 -15.06 -15.79 -5.56
C GLU A 17 -14.34 -14.53 -6.06
N THR A 18 -14.76 -13.37 -5.57
CA THR A 18 -14.12 -12.08 -5.86
C THR A 18 -13.38 -11.56 -4.64
N GLN A 19 -12.34 -10.76 -4.87
CA GLN A 19 -11.60 -10.16 -3.77
C GLN A 19 -12.43 -9.03 -3.12
N GLY A 20 -12.52 -9.09 -1.79
CA GLY A 20 -13.16 -8.04 -1.01
C GLY A 20 -12.31 -6.76 -0.94
N PHE A 21 -12.98 -5.64 -0.73
CA PHE A 21 -12.37 -4.32 -0.58
C PHE A 21 -13.13 -3.50 0.46
N ILE A 22 -12.51 -2.41 0.91
CA ILE A 22 -13.14 -1.45 1.82
C ILE A 22 -13.75 -0.33 0.96
N ALA A 23 -15.07 -0.27 0.90
CA ALA A 23 -15.79 0.79 0.21
C ALA A 23 -15.97 2.02 1.11
N ASN A 24 -16.19 3.16 0.46
CA ASN A 24 -16.72 4.36 1.10
C ASN A 24 -15.79 4.98 2.16
N LEU A 25 -14.48 5.05 1.88
CA LEU A 25 -13.55 5.85 2.66
C LEU A 25 -13.75 7.33 2.32
N TRP A 26 -14.20 8.10 3.30
CA TRP A 26 -14.29 9.57 3.27
C TRP A 26 -13.09 10.21 3.95
N ASP A 27 -12.99 11.54 3.85
CA ASP A 27 -11.95 12.31 4.55
C ASP A 27 -11.88 11.92 6.04
N GLY A 28 -10.69 11.56 6.50
CA GLY A 28 -10.42 11.11 7.86
C GLY A 28 -10.64 9.62 8.12
N ALA A 29 -11.33 8.87 7.26
CA ALA A 29 -11.51 7.43 7.42
C ALA A 29 -10.19 6.68 7.21
N ALA A 30 -9.94 5.65 8.03
CA ALA A 30 -8.71 4.86 7.96
C ALA A 30 -9.00 3.36 7.82
N ALA A 31 -8.24 2.70 6.94
CA ALA A 31 -8.14 1.25 6.87
C ALA A 31 -6.91 0.79 7.66
N GLY A 32 -7.11 0.02 8.74
CA GLY A 32 -6.05 -0.43 9.63
C GLY A 32 -5.74 -1.92 9.49
N PHE A 33 -4.46 -2.27 9.35
CA PHE A 33 -3.97 -3.64 9.30
C PHE A 33 -2.85 -3.81 10.34
N LYS A 34 -2.85 -4.88 11.11
CA LYS A 34 -1.90 -5.05 12.24
C LYS A 34 -0.86 -6.13 11.94
N TYR A 35 0.31 -5.98 12.56
CA TYR A 35 1.38 -6.99 12.63
C TYR A 35 2.15 -7.23 11.31
N PHE A 36 2.59 -6.16 10.66
CA PHE A 36 3.48 -6.24 9.49
C PHE A 36 4.94 -6.14 9.91
N SER A 37 5.73 -7.14 9.54
CA SER A 37 7.19 -7.11 9.67
C SER A 37 7.77 -6.25 8.55
N CYS A 38 8.08 -4.98 8.84
CA CYS A 38 8.67 -4.04 7.91
C CYS A 38 10.19 -4.03 8.07
N HIS A 39 10.91 -4.32 6.98
CA HIS A 39 12.37 -4.26 6.96
C HIS A 39 12.82 -3.67 5.62
N GLY A 40 13.49 -2.52 5.66
CA GLY A 40 14.02 -1.85 4.48
C GLY A 40 12.96 -1.41 3.48
N ILE A 41 11.72 -1.14 3.91
CA ILE A 41 10.64 -0.69 3.01
C ILE A 41 10.96 0.71 2.46
N LYS A 42 10.88 0.86 1.14
CA LYS A 42 11.21 2.10 0.41
C LYS A 42 10.11 2.61 -0.50
N GLN A 43 9.11 1.78 -0.80
CA GLN A 43 7.98 2.18 -1.62
C GLN A 43 6.72 1.47 -1.15
N VAL A 44 5.63 2.22 -1.13
CA VAL A 44 4.29 1.67 -0.86
C VAL A 44 3.42 1.95 -2.06
N THR A 45 2.69 0.92 -2.50
CA THR A 45 1.65 1.03 -3.52
C THR A 45 0.30 0.71 -2.89
N VAL A 46 -0.73 1.46 -3.25
CA VAL A 46 -2.14 1.20 -2.89
C VAL A 46 -2.97 1.09 -4.16
N THR A 47 -3.96 0.20 -4.14
CA THR A 47 -4.90 0.04 -5.23
C THR A 47 -6.25 0.59 -4.80
N THR A 48 -6.73 1.61 -5.51
CA THR A 48 -7.98 2.31 -5.18
C THR A 48 -8.84 2.53 -6.42
N ARG A 49 -10.14 2.75 -6.20
CA ARG A 49 -11.07 3.28 -7.22
C ARG A 49 -12.03 4.27 -6.58
N GLY A 50 -12.81 4.97 -7.39
CA GLY A 50 -13.82 5.91 -6.95
C GLY A 50 -13.54 7.31 -7.44
N LEU A 51 -14.39 8.23 -7.00
CA LEU A 51 -14.41 9.59 -7.53
C LEU A 51 -13.64 10.57 -6.66
N GLY A 52 -12.95 10.05 -5.64
CA GLY A 52 -12.14 10.84 -4.73
C GLY A 52 -10.76 11.22 -5.29
N SER A 53 -10.26 12.34 -4.82
CA SER A 53 -8.93 12.87 -5.14
C SER A 53 -8.30 13.49 -3.89
N GLY A 54 -7.02 13.22 -3.64
CA GLY A 54 -6.32 13.68 -2.44
C GLY A 54 -5.10 12.81 -2.17
N VAL A 55 -4.90 12.44 -0.91
CA VAL A 55 -3.80 11.57 -0.47
C VAL A 55 -4.31 10.47 0.44
N ILE A 56 -3.57 9.36 0.48
CA ILE A 56 -3.61 8.40 1.57
C ILE A 56 -2.39 8.65 2.46
N GLU A 57 -2.63 9.08 3.69
CA GLU A 57 -1.61 9.12 4.74
C GLU A 57 -1.36 7.70 5.25
N LEU A 58 -0.09 7.30 5.33
CA LEU A 58 0.32 6.06 5.99
C LEU A 58 0.77 6.36 7.41
N LEU A 59 0.17 5.71 8.41
CA LEU A 59 0.53 5.84 9.82
C LEU A 59 0.93 4.50 10.42
N THR A 60 1.84 4.53 11.40
CA THR A 60 2.24 3.35 12.18
C THR A 60 1.57 3.27 13.57
N ALA A 61 0.85 4.32 13.97
CA ALA A 61 0.01 4.40 15.16
C ALA A 61 -1.31 5.11 14.82
N TRP A 62 -2.40 4.79 15.52
CA TRP A 62 -3.76 5.23 15.16
C TRP A 62 -3.94 6.76 15.22
N ASP A 63 -3.25 7.41 16.16
CA ASP A 63 -3.17 8.84 16.43
C ASP A 63 -1.78 9.42 16.15
N GLY A 64 -0.92 8.63 15.48
CA GLY A 64 0.43 9.02 15.14
C GLY A 64 0.50 10.10 14.05
N LYS A 65 1.72 10.58 13.81
CA LYS A 65 2.02 11.38 12.63
C LYS A 65 2.16 10.45 11.41
N PRO A 66 1.70 10.86 10.21
CA PRO A 66 1.97 10.11 9.00
C PRO A 66 3.48 9.90 8.77
N VAL A 67 3.86 8.68 8.38
CA VAL A 67 5.22 8.37 7.92
C VAL A 67 5.42 8.72 6.44
N GLY A 68 4.33 8.97 5.72
CA GLY A 68 4.33 9.44 4.34
C GLY A 68 2.93 9.52 3.75
N GLU A 69 2.85 10.05 2.53
CA GLU A 69 1.60 10.27 1.80
C GLU A 69 1.68 9.65 0.41
N ILE A 70 0.56 9.09 -0.05
CA ILE A 70 0.42 8.48 -1.37
C ILE A 70 -0.64 9.26 -2.16
N PRO A 71 -0.27 9.99 -3.23
CA PRO A 71 -1.24 10.74 -4.03
C PRO A 71 -2.26 9.84 -4.73
N VAL A 72 -3.55 10.14 -4.55
CA VAL A 72 -4.67 9.41 -5.16
C VAL A 72 -5.44 10.31 -6.12
N THR A 73 -5.75 9.77 -7.29
CA THR A 73 -6.58 10.42 -8.31
C THR A 73 -7.82 9.57 -8.58
N SER A 74 -8.91 10.22 -8.95
CA SER A 74 -10.17 9.54 -9.24
C SER A 74 -10.01 8.57 -10.41
N SER A 75 -10.66 7.41 -10.31
CA SER A 75 -10.67 6.38 -11.35
C SER A 75 -11.92 5.53 -11.22
N ASN A 76 -12.57 5.22 -12.35
CA ASN A 76 -13.67 4.25 -12.37
C ASN A 76 -13.16 2.80 -12.28
N GLU A 77 -11.90 2.57 -12.63
CA GLU A 77 -11.22 1.28 -12.55
C GLU A 77 -10.26 1.22 -11.36
N TRP A 78 -9.88 0.01 -10.95
CA TRP A 78 -8.84 -0.19 -9.94
C TRP A 78 -7.51 0.33 -10.44
N LYS A 79 -6.97 1.34 -9.76
CA LYS A 79 -5.75 2.04 -10.15
C LYS A 79 -4.71 1.96 -9.04
N ASN A 80 -3.46 1.72 -9.44
CA ASN A 80 -2.32 1.74 -8.55
C ASN A 80 -1.80 3.17 -8.35
N HIS A 81 -1.60 3.53 -7.10
CA HIS A 81 -0.97 4.76 -6.66
C HIS A 81 0.23 4.40 -5.80
N LYS A 82 1.36 5.07 -6.00
CA LYS A 82 2.60 4.74 -5.29
C LYS A 82 3.33 5.99 -4.82
N ALA A 83 4.07 5.84 -3.73
CA ALA A 83 5.00 6.83 -3.27
C ALA A 83 6.26 6.15 -2.73
N ASP A 84 7.39 6.81 -2.94
CA ASP A 84 8.66 6.44 -2.32
C ASP A 84 8.65 7.00 -0.90
N LEU A 85 8.52 6.10 0.09
CA LEU A 85 8.49 6.43 1.50
C LEU A 85 9.15 5.31 2.30
N THR A 86 9.73 5.66 3.46
CA THR A 86 10.35 4.68 4.36
C THR A 86 9.42 4.41 5.53
N ILE A 87 9.14 3.13 5.79
CA ILE A 87 8.52 2.69 7.04
C ILE A 87 9.68 2.30 7.97
N PRO A 88 9.69 2.75 9.24
CA PRO A 88 10.69 2.30 10.20
C PRO A 88 10.75 0.77 10.29
N ASP A 89 11.95 0.22 10.48
CA ASP A 89 12.09 -1.22 10.63
C ASP A 89 11.38 -1.71 11.91
N GLY A 90 10.90 -2.95 11.89
CA GLY A 90 10.20 -3.59 13.00
C GLY A 90 8.78 -4.05 12.67
N VAL A 91 8.03 -4.46 13.71
CA VAL A 91 6.65 -4.91 13.56
C VAL A 91 5.70 -3.74 13.80
N HIS A 92 4.92 -3.37 12.77
CA HIS A 92 4.04 -2.21 12.81
C HIS A 92 2.58 -2.58 12.53
N ALA A 93 1.66 -1.80 13.11
CA ALA A 93 0.34 -1.62 12.49
C ALA A 93 0.47 -0.59 11.36
N LEU A 94 -0.32 -0.74 10.30
CA LEU A 94 -0.37 0.16 9.17
C LEU A 94 -1.79 0.70 9.04
N TYR A 95 -1.94 2.01 9.15
CA TYR A 95 -3.21 2.70 8.93
C TYR A 95 -3.11 3.55 7.67
N PHE A 96 -4.00 3.30 6.73
CA PHE A 96 -4.14 4.06 5.49
C PHE A 96 -5.31 5.03 5.66
N ARG A 97 -5.01 6.27 6.06
CA ARG A 97 -6.02 7.31 6.31
C ARG A 97 -6.21 8.15 5.07
N TYR A 98 -7.43 8.20 4.56
CA TYR A 98 -7.73 9.02 3.38
C TYR A 98 -7.93 10.49 3.78
N ARG A 99 -7.30 11.40 3.04
CA ARG A 99 -7.49 12.85 3.15
C ARG A 99 -7.81 13.42 1.77
N GLY A 100 -9.03 13.92 1.59
CA GLY A 100 -9.43 14.37 0.26
C GLY A 100 -10.92 14.65 0.07
N LYS A 101 -11.30 14.91 -1.18
CA LYS A 101 -12.68 15.20 -1.57
C LYS A 101 -13.33 13.94 -2.11
N ARG A 102 -14.61 13.73 -1.80
CA ARG A 102 -15.43 12.56 -2.19
C ARG A 102 -14.83 11.25 -1.67
N ASN A 103 -15.51 10.13 -1.91
CA ASN A 103 -15.07 8.85 -1.38
C ASN A 103 -14.20 8.05 -2.37
N ILE A 104 -13.36 7.20 -1.80
CA ILE A 104 -12.64 6.14 -2.51
C ILE A 104 -13.03 4.77 -1.96
N SER A 105 -12.75 3.73 -2.73
CA SER A 105 -12.68 2.35 -2.27
C SER A 105 -11.22 1.92 -2.27
N PHE A 106 -10.83 1.19 -1.22
CA PHE A 106 -9.47 0.71 -0.99
C PHE A 106 -9.45 -0.82 -1.14
N HIS A 107 -8.67 -1.32 -2.10
CA HIS A 107 -8.62 -2.74 -2.41
C HIS A 107 -7.44 -3.44 -1.74
N SER A 108 -6.23 -2.97 -2.00
CA SER A 108 -5.00 -3.65 -1.57
C SER A 108 -3.85 -2.65 -1.41
N PHE A 109 -2.77 -3.13 -0.81
CA PHE A 109 -1.50 -2.42 -0.77
C PHE A 109 -0.34 -3.41 -0.92
N THR A 110 0.80 -2.89 -1.36
CA THR A 110 2.06 -3.63 -1.49
C THR A 110 3.18 -2.82 -0.86
N LEU A 111 4.01 -3.49 -0.06
CA LEU A 111 5.23 -2.92 0.52
C LEU A 111 6.42 -3.45 -0.27
N LYS A 112 7.25 -2.56 -0.80
CA LYS A 112 8.46 -2.92 -1.54
C LYS A 112 9.70 -2.49 -0.77
N GLY A 113 10.52 -3.48 -0.43
CA GLY A 113 11.83 -3.26 0.18
C GLY A 113 12.88 -2.76 -0.82
N SER A 114 14.01 -2.28 -0.31
CA SER A 114 15.22 -2.20 -1.11
C SER A 114 15.64 -3.61 -1.54
N SER A 115 15.73 -3.86 -2.85
CA SER A 115 16.38 -5.09 -3.34
C SER A 115 17.78 -5.16 -2.74
N PRO A 116 18.23 -6.31 -2.21
CA PRO A 116 19.66 -6.49 -2.00
C PRO A 116 20.33 -6.31 -3.37
N LEU A 117 21.24 -5.35 -3.47
CA LEU A 117 22.14 -5.27 -4.61
C LEU A 117 23.06 -6.49 -4.49
N THR A 118 22.75 -7.58 -5.18
CA THR A 118 23.69 -8.70 -5.29
C THR A 118 24.84 -8.26 -6.18
N LYS A 119 25.85 -7.62 -5.58
CA LYS A 119 27.18 -7.49 -6.18
C LYS A 119 27.84 -8.87 -6.11
N HIS A 120 27.54 -9.76 -7.05
CA HIS A 120 28.47 -10.84 -7.35
C HIS A 120 29.70 -10.18 -8.00
N ALA A 121 30.72 -9.92 -7.18
CA ALA A 121 32.06 -9.77 -7.66
C ALA A 121 32.39 -11.04 -8.47
N ALA A 122 32.56 -10.88 -9.77
CA ALA A 122 33.18 -11.90 -10.60
C ALA A 122 34.62 -12.08 -10.11
N LEU A 123 34.86 -13.08 -9.27
CA LEU A 123 36.20 -13.61 -9.06
C LEU A 123 36.55 -14.41 -10.31
N SER A 124 37.14 -13.74 -11.32
CA SER A 124 37.78 -14.43 -12.42
C SER A 124 39.02 -15.14 -11.89
N TYR A 125 39.00 -16.48 -11.89
CA TYR A 125 40.16 -17.32 -11.63
C TYR A 125 40.85 -17.56 -12.99
N THR A 126 42.00 -16.93 -13.23
CA THR A 126 42.91 -17.36 -14.30
C THR A 126 43.73 -18.53 -13.79
N ALA A 127 43.49 -19.71 -14.34
CA ALA A 127 44.37 -20.85 -14.15
C ALA A 127 45.65 -20.61 -14.96
N ASP A 128 46.79 -20.53 -14.30
CA ASP A 128 48.10 -20.65 -14.93
C ASP A 128 48.25 -22.09 -15.45
N SER A 129 48.32 -22.25 -16.76
CA SER A 129 48.74 -23.50 -17.39
C SER A 129 50.27 -23.53 -17.40
N THR A 130 50.86 -24.34 -16.52
CA THR A 130 52.25 -24.80 -16.68
C THR A 130 52.23 -26.27 -17.07
N THR A 131 52.53 -26.56 -18.34
CA THR A 131 53.52 -27.52 -18.87
C THR A 131 53.43 -27.50 -20.39
#